data_AF-A0A7W7SI17-F1
#
_entry.id   AF-A0A7W7SI17-F1
#
_cell.length_a   1.000
_cell.length_b   1.000
_cell.length_c   1.000
_cell.angle_alpha   90.00
_cell.angle_beta   90.00
_cell.angle_gamma   90.00
#
_symmetry.space_group_name_H-M   'P 1'
#
loop_
_entity.id
_entity.type
_entity.pdbx_description
1 polymer ?
#
loop_
_entity_poly.entity_id
_entity_poly.type
_entity_poly.pdbx_seq_one_letter_code
_entity_poly.pdbx_strand_id
1 'polypeptide(L)'
;MDEALTGEPLALDLLNTRPADGDLLAEVAGLRAWLRLQAGRGLVDDPAEAGPAELAAVREVRALAAEAVGRARAGEPVPAAVLAGLNAALGAAPVVGELVRDGSELTYRRRRAGATADRLAAELAGAVAELIADPAELAAVRECAAEDCVLLFRPVNPRRQWCSAARCGNRARVARHYRRQKEAEGAEGTEGA
;
A
#
# COMPACT_ATOMS: atom_id res chain seq x y z
N MET A 1 -16.11 -9.13 -2.23
CA MET A 1 -14.64 -9.20 -2.13
C MET A 1 -14.15 -7.78 -2.13
N ASP A 2 -13.62 -7.33 -1.01
CA ASP A 2 -13.03 -6.00 -0.92
C ASP A 2 -11.68 -6.02 -1.64
N GLU A 3 -11.70 -5.51 -2.86
CA GLU A 3 -10.53 -5.39 -3.72
C GLU A 3 -9.48 -4.47 -3.04
N ALA A 4 -8.20 -4.82 -3.19
CA ALA A 4 -7.11 -4.02 -2.65
C ALA A 4 -7.17 -2.60 -3.21
N LEU A 5 -6.94 -1.58 -2.38
CA LEU A 5 -6.74 -0.24 -2.88
C LEU A 5 -5.41 -0.18 -3.64
N THR A 6 -5.46 0.18 -4.91
CA THR A 6 -4.30 0.35 -5.78
C THR A 6 -4.31 1.70 -6.50
N GLY A 7 -3.16 2.07 -7.07
CA GLY A 7 -2.99 3.33 -7.79
C GLY A 7 -2.50 4.48 -6.92
N GLU A 8 -2.22 4.23 -5.64
CA GLU A 8 -1.48 5.13 -4.76
C GLU A 8 0.03 4.93 -4.98
N PRO A 9 0.93 5.70 -4.33
CA PRO A 9 2.34 5.34 -4.26
C PRO A 9 2.52 3.88 -3.78
N LEU A 10 3.46 3.14 -4.37
CA LEU A 10 3.60 1.69 -4.16
C LEU A 10 3.75 1.30 -2.67
N ALA A 11 4.42 2.13 -1.87
CA ALA A 11 4.50 1.94 -0.43
C ALA A 11 3.12 1.94 0.25
N LEU A 12 2.20 2.81 -0.16
CA LEU A 12 0.84 2.85 0.37
C LEU A 12 0.01 1.66 -0.13
N ASP A 13 0.12 1.33 -1.43
CA ASP A 13 -0.54 0.14 -2.00
C ASP A 13 -0.13 -1.14 -1.24
N LEU A 14 1.14 -1.25 -0.81
CA LEU A 14 1.65 -2.34 0.03
C LEU A 14 1.04 -2.32 1.43
N LEU A 15 1.07 -1.18 2.13
CA LEU A 15 0.51 -1.04 3.47
C LEU A 15 -0.99 -1.36 3.50
N ASN A 16 -1.71 -0.92 2.47
CA ASN A 16 -3.15 -1.11 2.34
C ASN A 16 -3.57 -2.56 2.05
N THR A 17 -2.62 -3.49 1.89
CA THR A 17 -2.92 -4.93 1.89
C THR A 17 -3.31 -5.48 3.27
N ARG A 18 -3.21 -4.68 4.33
CA ARG A 18 -3.67 -5.00 5.68
C ARG A 18 -4.85 -4.09 6.09
N PRO A 19 -6.06 -4.29 5.53
CA PRO A 19 -7.25 -3.56 5.95
C PRO A 19 -7.66 -3.90 7.40
N ALA A 20 -8.62 -3.16 7.94
CA ALA A 20 -9.07 -3.32 9.33
C ALA A 20 -9.68 -4.71 9.61
N ASP A 21 -10.27 -5.33 8.59
CA ASP A 21 -11.01 -6.58 8.65
C ASP A 21 -10.23 -7.80 8.15
N GLY A 22 -8.93 -7.69 7.88
CA GLY A 22 -8.15 -8.85 7.47
C GLY A 22 -6.76 -8.58 6.92
N ASP A 23 -6.28 -9.55 6.13
CA ASP A 23 -4.97 -9.51 5.48
C ASP A 23 -5.07 -10.06 4.06
N LEU A 24 -4.91 -9.20 3.07
CA LEU A 24 -4.95 -9.58 1.66
C LEU A 24 -3.72 -10.40 1.26
N LEU A 25 -2.66 -10.36 2.07
CA LEU A 25 -1.48 -11.21 1.92
C LEU A 25 -1.50 -12.31 2.97
N ALA A 26 -2.67 -12.84 3.38
CA ALA A 26 -2.78 -14.00 4.27
C ALA A 26 -2.15 -15.28 3.67
N GLU A 27 -2.24 -15.42 2.35
CA GLU A 27 -1.84 -16.60 1.60
C GLU A 27 -1.24 -16.22 0.25
N VAL A 28 -0.57 -17.17 -0.41
CA VAL A 28 0.06 -16.96 -1.72
C VAL A 28 -0.97 -16.54 -2.76
N ALA A 29 -2.20 -17.08 -2.71
CA ALA A 29 -3.27 -16.67 -3.62
C ALA A 29 -3.57 -15.16 -3.52
N GLY A 30 -3.54 -14.61 -2.32
CA GLY A 30 -3.70 -13.19 -2.05
C GLY A 30 -2.56 -12.34 -2.60
N LEU A 31 -1.31 -12.80 -2.44
CA LEU A 31 -0.16 -12.17 -3.09
C LEU A 31 -0.32 -12.13 -4.61
N ARG A 32 -0.65 -13.26 -5.24
CA ARG A 32 -0.85 -13.34 -6.70
C ARG A 32 -1.95 -12.40 -7.17
N ALA A 33 -3.06 -12.30 -6.42
CA ALA A 33 -4.13 -11.37 -6.72
C ALA A 33 -3.65 -9.90 -6.64
N TRP A 34 -2.92 -9.54 -5.58
CA TRP A 34 -2.37 -8.20 -5.43
C TRP A 34 -1.34 -7.86 -6.52
N LEU A 35 -0.42 -8.77 -6.86
CA LEU A 35 0.57 -8.56 -7.92
C LEU A 35 -0.08 -8.34 -9.30
N ARG A 36 -1.22 -8.99 -9.59
CA ARG A 36 -1.99 -8.73 -10.83
C ARG A 36 -2.53 -7.30 -10.88
N LEU A 37 -3.01 -6.77 -9.75
CA LEU A 37 -3.45 -5.37 -9.66
C LEU A 37 -2.28 -4.39 -9.82
N GLN A 38 -1.05 -4.84 -9.57
CA GLN A 38 0.19 -4.07 -9.72
C GLN A 38 0.91 -4.31 -11.05
N ALA A 39 0.31 -5.04 -12.00
CA ALA A 39 0.97 -5.46 -13.25
C ALA A 39 1.58 -4.29 -14.06
N GLY A 40 0.96 -3.11 -14.02
CA GLY A 40 1.48 -1.90 -14.69
C GLY A 40 2.82 -1.38 -14.16
N ARG A 41 3.30 -1.89 -13.01
CA ARG A 41 4.60 -1.50 -12.42
C ARG A 41 5.74 -2.45 -12.75
N GLY A 42 5.46 -3.61 -13.36
CA GLY A 42 6.50 -4.59 -13.71
C GLY A 42 7.25 -5.17 -12.51
N LEU A 43 6.58 -5.35 -11.36
CA LEU A 43 7.22 -5.89 -10.14
C LEU A 43 7.70 -7.34 -10.31
N VAL A 44 7.01 -8.11 -11.15
CA VAL A 44 7.32 -9.50 -11.51
C VAL A 44 6.93 -9.73 -12.97
N ASP A 45 7.56 -10.71 -13.60
CA ASP A 45 7.30 -11.09 -15.00
C ASP A 45 5.91 -11.79 -15.13
N ASP A 46 5.63 -12.77 -14.26
CA ASP A 46 4.31 -13.40 -14.14
C ASP A 46 3.86 -13.47 -12.67
N PRO A 47 2.78 -12.75 -12.28
CA PRO A 47 2.18 -12.88 -10.96
C PRO A 47 1.80 -14.30 -10.56
N ALA A 48 1.51 -15.20 -11.50
CA ALA A 48 1.11 -16.58 -11.21
C ALA A 48 2.26 -17.43 -10.64
N GLU A 49 3.52 -17.07 -10.93
CA GLU A 49 4.70 -17.78 -10.48
C GLU A 49 5.09 -17.47 -9.03
N ALA A 50 4.53 -16.41 -8.43
CA ALA A 50 4.81 -16.04 -7.05
C ALA A 50 4.46 -17.19 -6.08
N GLY A 51 5.38 -17.48 -5.14
CA GLY A 51 5.28 -18.59 -4.20
C GLY A 51 5.41 -18.15 -2.74
N PRO A 52 5.65 -19.11 -1.83
CA PRO A 52 5.81 -18.85 -0.40
C PRO A 52 6.99 -17.92 -0.07
N ALA A 53 8.08 -17.98 -0.85
CA ALA A 53 9.26 -17.14 -0.65
C ALA A 53 8.95 -15.66 -0.93
N GLU A 54 8.29 -15.36 -2.05
CA GLU A 54 7.84 -14.01 -2.37
C GLU A 54 6.85 -13.50 -1.33
N LEU A 55 5.93 -14.35 -0.85
CA LEU A 55 4.98 -13.97 0.20
C LEU A 55 5.67 -13.60 1.51
N ALA A 56 6.66 -14.39 1.93
CA ALA A 56 7.43 -14.09 3.13
C ALA A 56 8.18 -12.76 2.98
N ALA A 57 8.86 -12.56 1.86
CA ALA A 57 9.63 -11.36 1.56
C ALA A 57 8.75 -10.09 1.54
N VAL A 58 7.60 -10.14 0.86
CA VAL A 58 6.65 -9.00 0.83
C VAL A 58 6.09 -8.69 2.21
N ARG A 59 5.76 -9.71 3.00
CA ARG A 59 5.24 -9.52 4.37
C ARG A 59 6.27 -8.90 5.30
N GLU A 60 7.52 -9.33 5.20
CA GLU A 60 8.63 -8.77 5.96
C GLU A 60 8.81 -7.29 5.65
N VAL A 61 8.89 -6.93 4.36
CA VAL A 61 8.97 -5.53 3.94
C VAL A 61 7.74 -4.74 4.36
N ARG A 62 6.53 -5.31 4.29
CA ARG A 62 5.30 -4.65 4.75
C ARG A 62 5.34 -4.35 6.25
N ALA A 63 5.87 -5.26 7.07
CA ALA A 63 6.01 -5.04 8.51
C ALA A 63 6.99 -3.89 8.80
N LEU A 64 8.15 -3.89 8.14
CA LEU A 64 9.13 -2.80 8.23
C LEU A 64 8.55 -1.47 7.74
N ALA A 65 7.79 -1.49 6.64
CA ALA A 65 7.13 -0.33 6.07
C ALA A 65 6.11 0.28 7.04
N ALA A 66 5.32 -0.57 7.72
CA ALA A 66 4.29 -0.09 8.64
C ALA A 66 4.91 0.67 9.82
N GLU A 67 6.00 0.14 10.37
CA GLU A 67 6.73 0.83 11.44
C GLU A 67 7.44 2.09 10.92
N ALA A 68 8.16 2.01 9.80
CA ALA A 68 8.90 3.15 9.25
C ALA A 68 7.97 4.32 8.89
N VAL A 69 6.91 4.06 8.12
CA VAL A 69 5.95 5.09 7.70
C VAL A 69 5.15 5.61 8.89
N GLY A 70 4.78 4.75 9.84
CA GLY A 70 4.09 5.15 11.07
C GLY A 70 4.92 6.14 11.90
N ARG A 71 6.18 5.79 12.20
CA ARG A 71 7.11 6.65 12.94
C ARG A 71 7.38 7.97 12.21
N ALA A 72 7.69 7.89 10.92
CA ALA A 72 8.01 9.06 10.11
C ALA A 72 6.81 10.03 10.06
N ARG A 73 5.58 9.54 9.88
CA ARG A 73 4.36 10.38 9.93
C ARG A 73 4.10 10.98 11.31
N ALA A 74 4.48 10.30 12.38
CA ALA A 74 4.39 10.80 13.74
C ALA A 74 5.50 11.82 14.09
N GLY A 75 6.46 12.07 13.20
CA GLY A 75 7.64 12.90 13.48
C GLY A 75 8.62 12.22 14.45
N GLU A 76 8.53 10.90 14.58
CA GLU A 76 9.37 10.10 15.47
C GLU A 76 10.55 9.47 14.71
N PRO A 77 11.71 9.27 15.37
CA PRO A 77 12.82 8.56 14.76
C PRO A 77 12.44 7.13 14.36
N VAL A 78 12.76 6.76 13.12
CA VAL A 78 12.63 5.37 12.67
C VAL A 78 13.72 4.53 13.36
N PRO A 79 13.38 3.39 14.00
CA PRO A 79 14.37 2.57 14.68
C PRO A 79 15.47 2.06 13.75
N ALA A 80 16.70 2.02 14.26
CA ALA A 80 17.86 1.58 13.48
C ALA A 80 17.71 0.15 12.92
N ALA A 81 17.03 -0.74 13.66
CA ALA A 81 16.74 -2.10 13.20
C ALA A 81 15.79 -2.13 11.99
N VAL A 82 14.79 -1.23 11.95
CA VAL A 82 13.86 -1.10 10.82
C VAL A 82 14.60 -0.59 9.59
N LEU A 83 15.44 0.45 9.77
CA LEU A 83 16.29 0.96 8.70
C LEU A 83 17.26 -0.12 8.18
N ALA A 84 17.87 -0.90 9.08
CA ALA A 84 18.74 -2.00 8.72
C ALA A 84 18.01 -3.08 7.90
N GLY A 85 16.77 -3.43 8.28
CA GLY A 85 15.94 -4.37 7.53
C GLY A 85 15.58 -3.87 6.12
N LEU A 86 15.17 -2.60 5.99
CA LEU A 86 14.90 -2.00 4.68
C LEU A 86 16.17 -1.94 3.82
N ASN A 87 17.31 -1.58 4.41
CA ASN A 87 18.60 -1.57 3.71
C ASN A 87 19.07 -2.96 3.31
N ALA A 88 18.79 -3.99 4.12
CA ALA A 88 19.09 -5.37 3.78
C ALA A 88 18.27 -5.84 2.58
N ALA A 89 16.96 -5.56 2.56
CA ALA A 89 16.09 -5.84 1.42
C ALA A 89 16.58 -5.11 0.14
N LEU A 90 16.93 -3.82 0.25
CA LEU A 90 17.50 -3.04 -0.85
C LEU A 90 18.80 -3.64 -1.40
N GLY A 91 19.67 -4.12 -0.50
CA GLY A 91 20.98 -4.68 -0.84
C GLY A 91 20.93 -6.12 -1.39
N ALA A 92 19.88 -6.88 -1.06
CA ALA A 92 19.73 -8.28 -1.48
C ALA A 92 19.56 -8.43 -3.01
N ALA A 93 18.99 -7.42 -3.66
CA ALA A 93 18.78 -7.39 -5.12
C ALA A 93 19.34 -6.10 -5.73
N PRO A 94 20.67 -6.05 -6.02
CA PRO A 94 21.31 -4.85 -6.54
C PRO A 94 20.81 -4.50 -7.94
N VAL A 95 20.79 -3.20 -8.25
CA VAL A 95 20.47 -2.69 -9.58
C VAL A 95 21.67 -2.89 -10.50
N VAL A 96 21.48 -3.63 -11.58
CA VAL A 96 22.48 -3.91 -12.61
C VAL A 96 22.05 -3.30 -13.95
N GLY A 97 23.02 -2.87 -14.74
CA GLY A 97 22.81 -2.45 -16.13
C GLY A 97 22.84 -3.65 -17.07
N GLU A 98 21.97 -3.66 -18.07
CA GLU A 98 21.84 -4.73 -19.05
C GLU A 98 21.63 -4.15 -20.45
N LEU A 99 22.41 -4.61 -21.43
CA LEU A 99 22.15 -4.37 -22.84
C LEU A 99 21.30 -5.52 -23.38
N VAL A 100 20.11 -5.20 -23.86
CA VAL A 100 19.15 -6.17 -24.41
C VAL A 100 18.95 -5.89 -25.89
N ARG A 101 18.84 -6.96 -26.67
CA ARG A 101 18.48 -6.90 -28.08
C ARG A 101 17.04 -7.37 -28.26
N ASP A 102 16.20 -6.53 -28.86
CA ASP A 102 14.87 -6.89 -29.31
C ASP A 102 14.80 -6.70 -30.84
N GLY A 103 14.82 -7.81 -31.57
CA GLY A 103 15.03 -7.79 -33.02
C GLY A 103 16.33 -7.09 -33.41
N SER A 104 16.22 -5.99 -34.16
CA SER A 104 17.38 -5.17 -34.57
C SER A 104 17.76 -4.09 -33.57
N GLU A 105 16.89 -3.75 -32.61
CA GLU A 105 17.10 -2.67 -31.66
C GLU A 105 17.98 -3.13 -30.47
N LEU A 106 18.87 -2.25 -30.04
CA LEU A 106 19.63 -2.40 -28.80
C LEU A 106 19.12 -1.38 -27.78
N THR A 107 18.70 -1.87 -26.62
CA THR A 107 18.25 -1.03 -25.52
C THR A 107 19.11 -1.29 -24.29
N TYR A 108 19.59 -0.22 -23.66
CA TYR A 108 20.18 -0.30 -22.33
C TYR A 108 19.08 -0.13 -21.27
N ARG A 109 18.93 -1.12 -20.38
CA ARG A 109 17.98 -1.04 -19.28
C ARG A 109 18.66 -1.33 -17.95
N ARG A 110 18.03 -0.88 -16.87
CA ARG A 110 18.39 -1.27 -15.50
C ARG A 110 17.39 -2.28 -14.99
N ARG A 111 17.86 -3.29 -14.27
CA ARG A 111 17.02 -4.28 -13.58
C ARG A 111 17.64 -4.64 -12.25
N ARG A 112 16.86 -5.18 -11.32
CA ARG A 112 17.41 -5.87 -10.17
C ARG A 112 17.85 -7.28 -10.53
N ALA A 113 19.02 -7.69 -10.04
CA ALA A 113 19.52 -9.06 -10.13
C ALA A 113 19.08 -9.88 -8.90
N GLY A 114 19.18 -11.21 -8.97
CA GLY A 114 18.85 -12.11 -7.86
C GLY A 114 17.51 -12.83 -8.00
N ALA A 115 17.11 -13.53 -6.95
CA ALA A 115 15.85 -14.28 -6.91
C ALA A 115 14.64 -13.33 -6.96
N THR A 116 13.50 -13.82 -7.47
CA THR A 116 12.28 -13.00 -7.59
C THR A 116 11.82 -12.45 -6.24
N ALA A 117 11.87 -13.24 -5.17
CA ALA A 117 11.60 -12.76 -3.81
C ALA A 117 12.48 -11.58 -3.39
N ASP A 118 13.79 -11.64 -3.63
CA ASP A 118 14.72 -10.56 -3.28
C ASP A 118 14.46 -9.31 -4.12
N ARG A 119 14.23 -9.48 -5.43
CA ARG A 119 13.90 -8.37 -6.33
C ARG A 119 12.62 -7.67 -5.87
N LEU A 120 11.59 -8.44 -5.56
CA LEU A 120 10.30 -7.91 -5.10
C LEU A 120 10.43 -7.18 -3.75
N ALA A 121 11.17 -7.76 -2.79
CA ALA A 121 11.45 -7.11 -1.52
C ALA A 121 12.19 -5.78 -1.72
N ALA A 122 13.19 -5.74 -2.60
CA ALA A 122 13.99 -4.56 -2.86
C ALA A 122 13.21 -3.45 -3.57
N GLU A 123 12.33 -3.78 -4.53
CA GLU A 123 11.43 -2.80 -5.15
C GLU A 123 10.48 -2.17 -4.13
N LEU A 124 9.90 -2.99 -3.26
CA LEU A 124 8.98 -2.52 -2.22
C LEU A 124 9.70 -1.70 -1.15
N ALA A 125 10.87 -2.14 -0.69
CA ALA A 125 11.69 -1.40 0.25
C ALA A 125 12.17 -0.07 -0.35
N GLY A 126 12.45 -0.04 -1.66
CA GLY A 126 12.75 1.18 -2.41
C GLY A 126 11.61 2.18 -2.38
N ALA A 127 10.39 1.75 -2.71
CA ALA A 127 9.22 2.62 -2.65
C ALA A 127 8.96 3.16 -1.23
N VAL A 128 9.21 2.37 -0.20
CA VAL A 128 9.11 2.81 1.21
C VAL A 128 10.18 3.85 1.53
N ALA A 129 11.43 3.60 1.13
CA ALA A 129 12.54 4.52 1.33
C ALA A 129 12.30 5.86 0.63
N GLU A 130 11.83 5.84 -0.62
CA GLU A 130 11.46 7.05 -1.37
C GLU A 130 10.36 7.85 -0.66
N LEU A 131 9.31 7.19 -0.18
CA LEU A 131 8.22 7.85 0.55
C LEU A 131 8.70 8.52 1.85
N ILE A 132 9.50 7.83 2.66
CA ILE A 132 9.92 8.37 3.97
C ILE A 132 11.06 9.38 3.87
N ALA A 133 11.85 9.34 2.79
CA ALA A 133 12.96 10.27 2.55
C ALA A 133 12.50 11.60 1.93
N ASP A 134 11.28 11.66 1.37
CA ASP A 134 10.69 12.88 0.84
C ASP A 134 9.66 13.46 1.85
N PRO A 135 10.00 14.55 2.56
CA PRO A 135 9.09 15.15 3.53
C PRO A 135 7.78 15.66 2.93
N ALA A 136 7.77 16.07 1.66
CA ALA A 136 6.58 16.59 0.99
C ALA A 136 5.62 15.45 0.62
N GLU A 137 6.15 14.34 0.10
CA GLU A 137 5.35 13.14 -0.17
C GLU A 137 4.81 12.52 1.12
N LEU A 138 5.64 12.42 2.15
CA LEU A 138 5.23 11.91 3.46
C LEU A 138 4.13 12.76 4.10
N ALA A 139 4.27 14.09 4.07
CA ALA A 139 3.27 15.02 4.61
C ALA A 139 1.95 15.01 3.80
N ALA A 140 1.99 14.60 2.52
CA ALA A 140 0.80 14.46 1.70
C ALA A 140 -0.04 13.22 2.06
N VAL A 141 0.52 12.21 2.75
CA VAL A 141 -0.20 10.98 3.10
C VAL A 141 -1.31 11.25 4.12
N ARG A 142 -2.53 10.77 3.82
CA ARG A 142 -3.70 10.91 4.68
C ARG A 142 -4.29 9.56 5.06
N GLU A 143 -4.88 9.52 6.25
CA GLU A 143 -5.78 8.45 6.68
C GLU A 143 -7.19 8.66 6.11
N CYS A 144 -7.85 7.55 5.78
CA CYS A 144 -9.23 7.58 5.33
C CYS A 144 -10.18 8.09 6.44
N ALA A 145 -10.96 9.12 6.16
CA ALA A 145 -11.91 9.70 7.12
C ALA A 145 -13.22 8.88 7.29
N ALA A 146 -13.19 7.57 7.03
CA ALA A 146 -14.33 6.68 7.27
C ALA A 146 -14.10 5.90 8.56
N GLU A 147 -15.14 5.76 9.38
CA GLU A 147 -15.09 5.30 10.78
C GLU A 147 -14.35 3.97 10.97
N ASP A 148 -14.54 3.01 10.06
CA ASP A 148 -13.92 1.68 10.14
C ASP A 148 -12.86 1.46 9.04
N CYS A 149 -12.10 2.50 8.66
CA CYS A 149 -11.09 2.40 7.61
C CYS A 149 -9.72 2.86 8.11
N VAL A 150 -8.73 1.98 8.00
CA VAL A 150 -7.34 2.23 8.39
C VAL A 150 -6.42 2.53 7.20
N LEU A 151 -6.98 2.60 6.00
CA LEU A 151 -6.20 2.73 4.77
C LEU A 151 -5.60 4.13 4.63
N LEU A 152 -4.37 4.17 4.11
CA LEU A 152 -3.63 5.38 3.78
C LEU A 152 -3.78 5.71 2.29
N PHE A 153 -3.79 6.99 1.93
CA PHE A 153 -3.84 7.42 0.53
C PHE A 153 -3.13 8.76 0.33
N ARG A 154 -2.74 9.03 -0.92
CA ARG A 154 -2.23 10.34 -1.36
C ARG A 154 -3.36 11.11 -2.07
N PRO A 155 -3.82 12.23 -1.52
CA PRO A 155 -4.89 13.01 -2.13
C PRO A 155 -4.43 13.66 -3.44
N VAL A 156 -5.07 13.31 -4.56
CA VAL A 156 -4.88 14.03 -5.84
C VAL A 156 -5.45 15.45 -5.80
N ASN A 157 -6.33 15.74 -4.85
CA ASN A 157 -6.83 17.08 -4.56
C ASN A 157 -7.04 17.25 -3.05
N PRO A 158 -6.88 18.48 -2.50
CA PRO A 158 -6.97 18.71 -1.05
C PRO A 158 -8.31 18.33 -0.41
N ARG A 159 -9.39 18.22 -1.20
CA ARG A 159 -10.74 17.88 -0.73
C ARG A 159 -11.00 16.38 -0.63
N ARG A 160 -10.12 15.52 -1.15
CA ARG A 160 -10.25 14.06 -1.04
C ARG A 160 -10.07 13.66 0.43
N GLN A 161 -11.14 13.15 1.03
CA GLN A 161 -11.20 12.71 2.44
C GLN A 161 -11.21 11.18 2.60
N TRP A 162 -11.46 10.44 1.51
CA TRP A 162 -11.59 8.98 1.56
C TRP A 162 -10.65 8.30 0.57
N CYS A 163 -10.14 7.14 0.97
CA CYS A 163 -9.31 6.29 0.13
C CYS A 163 -10.04 5.84 -1.14
N SER A 164 -11.36 5.65 -1.08
CA SER A 164 -12.20 5.44 -2.25
C SER A 164 -13.53 6.15 -2.08
N ALA A 165 -13.88 7.00 -3.04
CA ALA A 165 -15.18 7.67 -3.06
C ALA A 165 -16.33 6.65 -3.20
N ALA A 166 -16.12 5.62 -4.02
CA ALA A 166 -17.11 4.58 -4.29
C ALA A 166 -17.32 3.63 -3.10
N ARG A 167 -16.27 3.32 -2.33
CA ARG A 167 -16.36 2.44 -1.16
C ARG A 167 -16.57 3.24 0.13
N CYS A 168 -15.53 3.91 0.61
CA CYS A 168 -15.55 4.62 1.89
C CYS A 168 -16.42 5.88 1.86
N GLY A 169 -16.41 6.64 0.75
CA GLY A 169 -17.25 7.83 0.62
C GLY A 169 -18.75 7.52 0.63
N ASN A 170 -19.16 6.48 -0.11
CA ASN A 170 -20.55 6.01 -0.09
C ASN A 170 -20.96 5.49 1.29
N ARG A 171 -20.16 4.60 1.91
CA ARG A 171 -20.43 4.10 3.27
C ARG A 171 -20.62 5.23 4.28
N ALA A 172 -19.72 6.22 4.28
CA ALA A 172 -19.79 7.34 5.21
C ALA A 172 -21.02 8.25 4.97
N ARG A 173 -21.48 8.40 3.72
CA ARG A 173 -22.72 9.13 3.40
C ARG A 173 -23.95 8.39 3.90
N VAL A 174 -24.01 7.08 3.65
CA VAL A 174 -25.12 6.22 4.09
C VAL A 174 -25.23 6.20 5.62
N ALA A 175 -24.12 6.01 6.33
CA ALA A 175 -24.09 6.06 7.79
C ALA A 175 -24.61 7.39 8.36
N ARG A 176 -24.23 8.52 7.75
CA ARG A 176 -24.73 9.85 8.13
C ARG A 176 -26.24 10.01 7.89
N HIS A 177 -26.77 9.46 6.79
CA HIS A 177 -28.21 9.51 6.52
C HIS A 177 -29.00 8.72 7.58
N TYR A 178 -28.57 7.50 7.90
CA TYR A 178 -29.22 6.67 8.92
C TYR A 178 -29.19 7.30 10.32
N ARG A 179 -28.07 7.90 10.73
CA ARG A 179 -27.99 8.61 12.02
C ARG A 179 -29.00 9.76 12.11
N ARG A 180 -29.11 10.57 11.05
CA ARG A 180 -30.08 11.67 10.98
C ARG A 180 -31.53 11.19 11.03
N GLN A 181 -31.86 10.08 10.36
CA GLN A 181 -33.21 9.52 10.44
C GLN A 181 -33.54 9.02 11.84
N LYS A 182 -32.63 8.31 12.50
CA LYS A 182 -32.83 7.87 13.89
C LYS A 182 -32.95 9.04 14.87
N GLU A 183 -32.18 10.09 14.68
CA GLU A 183 -32.27 11.31 15.49
C GLU A 183 -33.63 12.01 15.30
N ALA A 184 -34.14 12.09 14.06
CA ALA A 184 -35.45 12.66 13.77
C ALA A 184 -36.60 11.83 14.37
N GLU A 185 -36.57 10.50 14.22
CA GLU A 185 -37.56 9.58 14.81
C GLU A 185 -37.52 9.60 16.35
N GLY A 186 -36.34 9.78 16.96
CA GLY A 186 -36.18 9.90 18.41
C GLY A 186 -36.64 11.24 18.98
N ALA A 187 -36.54 12.33 18.21
CA ALA A 187 -37.05 13.65 18.60
C ALA A 187 -38.59 13.66 18.61
N GLU A 188 -39.23 13.09 17.58
CA GLU A 188 -40.69 12.98 17.48
C GLU A 188 -41.31 12.09 18.58
N GLY A 189 -40.57 11.08 19.07
CA GLY A 189 -41.00 10.23 20.18
C GLY A 189 -40.88 10.84 21.57
N THR A 190 -40.17 11.97 21.73
CA THR A 190 -39.95 12.63 23.04
C THR A 190 -40.92 13.79 23.28
N GLU A 191 -41.52 14.38 22.24
CA GLU A 191 -42.54 15.43 22.34
C GLU A 191 -43.97 14.91 22.56
N GLY A 192 -44.18 13.58 22.57
CA GLY A 192 -45.48 12.93 22.73
C GLY A 192 -45.72 12.23 24.08
N ALA A 193 -44.84 12.41 25.07
CA ALA A 193 -44.93 11.78 26.40
C ALA A 193 -45.22 12.79 27.52
#